data_AF-A0A8A1LKM2-F1
#
_entry.id   AF-A0A8A1LKM2-F1
#
_cell.length_a   1.000
_cell.length_b   1.000
_cell.length_c   1.000
_cell.angle_alpha   90.00
_cell.angle_beta   90.00
_cell.angle_gamma   90.00
#
_symmetry.space_group_name_H-M   'P 1'
#
loop_
_entity.id
_entity.type
_entity.pdbx_description
1 polymer ?
#
loop_
_entity_poly.entity_id
_entity_poly.type
_entity_poly.pdbx_seq_one_letter_code
_entity_poly.pdbx_strand_id
1 'polypeptide(L)'
;MSVSQLKLHRLLYQKPKAMKILTANFLTCAVKACKASPASFPLHFSDAELKQEETEFQADFLRNILPRIDWDALVVTAGELGFTSIASSKPEDGALADERLHELHRFLLETHVVEGKLVCGNCGHEYQIKEGIPNFLLPSHLV
;
A
#
# COMPACT_ATOMS: atom_id res chain seq x y z
N MET A 1 2.29 39.07 3.33
CA MET A 1 2.97 37.76 3.50
C MET A 1 4.14 37.73 2.53
N SER A 2 5.36 37.44 3.00
CA SER A 2 6.55 37.50 2.13
C SER A 2 6.59 36.32 1.14
N VAL A 3 7.23 36.50 -0.01
CA VAL A 3 7.48 35.44 -1.01
C VAL A 3 8.14 34.21 -0.37
N SER A 4 8.94 34.41 0.68
CA SER A 4 9.59 33.35 1.47
C SER A 4 8.59 32.51 2.29
N GLN A 5 7.52 33.13 2.83
CA GLN A 5 6.46 32.39 3.53
C GLN A 5 5.56 31.60 2.57
N LEU A 6 5.32 32.09 1.35
CA LEU A 6 4.62 31.31 0.31
C LEU A 6 5.43 30.11 -0.19
N LYS A 7 6.77 30.23 -0.30
CA LYS A 7 7.64 29.08 -0.63
C LYS A 7 7.64 28.01 0.46
N LEU A 8 7.71 28.41 1.74
CA LEU A 8 7.68 27.46 2.86
C LEU A 8 6.31 26.78 3.00
N HIS A 9 5.23 27.51 2.76
CA HIS A 9 3.87 26.94 2.78
C HIS A 9 3.59 26.00 1.59
N ARG A 10 4.21 26.23 0.41
CA ARG A 10 4.19 25.26 -0.71
C ARG A 10 5.01 24.00 -0.42
N LEU A 11 6.16 24.13 0.23
CA LEU A 11 7.01 22.99 0.61
C LEU A 11 6.36 22.08 1.67
N LEU A 12 5.53 22.64 2.55
CA LEU A 12 4.74 21.87 3.54
C LEU A 12 3.42 21.30 2.98
N TYR A 13 2.98 21.73 1.79
CA TYR A 13 1.68 21.36 1.22
C TYR A 13 1.75 20.42 0.00
N GLN A 14 2.95 20.03 -0.46
CA GLN A 14 3.11 19.13 -1.60
C GLN A 14 4.22 18.10 -1.38
N LYS A 15 4.16 17.34 -0.27
CA LYS A 15 4.67 15.97 -0.35
C LYS A 15 3.59 15.17 -1.08
N PRO A 16 3.78 14.76 -2.36
CA PRO A 16 2.83 13.85 -3.00
C PRO A 16 2.71 12.63 -2.08
N LYS A 17 1.51 12.42 -1.53
CA LYS A 17 1.24 11.29 -0.66
C LYS A 17 1.18 10.05 -1.55
N ALA A 18 2.35 9.52 -1.86
CA ALA A 18 2.46 8.30 -2.63
C ALA A 18 1.81 7.14 -1.86
N MET A 19 1.21 6.21 -2.58
CA MET A 19 0.46 5.09 -2.01
C MET A 19 1.37 4.21 -1.16
N LYS A 20 1.10 4.15 0.15
CA LYS A 20 1.79 3.23 1.07
C LYS A 20 1.41 1.79 0.75
N ILE A 21 2.34 0.85 0.94
CA ILE A 21 2.05 -0.58 0.76
C ILE A 21 0.92 -1.05 1.66
N LEU A 22 0.82 -0.51 2.89
CA LEU A 22 -0.29 -0.82 3.80
C LEU A 22 -1.66 -0.63 3.16
N THR A 23 -1.82 0.38 2.29
CA THR A 23 -3.09 0.68 1.63
C THR A 23 -3.52 -0.47 0.72
N ALA A 24 -2.59 -1.13 0.02
CA ALA A 24 -2.91 -2.25 -0.88
C ALA A 24 -3.56 -3.42 -0.14
N ASN A 25 -3.19 -3.64 1.13
CA ASN A 25 -3.72 -4.73 1.95
C ASN A 25 -5.20 -4.55 2.36
N PHE A 26 -5.83 -3.44 1.99
CA PHE A 26 -7.25 -3.17 2.23
C PHE A 26 -8.04 -2.83 0.96
N LEU A 27 -7.38 -2.78 -0.20
CA LEU A 27 -8.01 -2.44 -1.47
C LEU A 27 -8.44 -3.69 -2.22
N THR A 28 -9.72 -3.73 -2.59
CA THR A 28 -10.30 -4.78 -3.44
C THR A 28 -10.70 -4.21 -4.80
N CYS A 29 -10.96 -5.07 -5.77
CA CYS A 29 -11.46 -4.64 -7.08
C CYS A 29 -12.80 -3.89 -6.94
N ALA A 30 -12.85 -2.68 -7.51
CA ALA A 30 -14.04 -1.84 -7.52
C ALA A 30 -15.12 -2.29 -8.54
N VAL A 31 -14.80 -3.18 -9.48
CA VAL A 31 -15.76 -3.67 -10.49
C VAL A 31 -16.89 -4.41 -9.80
N LYS A 32 -18.15 -4.05 -10.09
CA LYS A 32 -19.34 -4.57 -9.39
C LYS A 32 -19.40 -6.10 -9.33
N ALA A 33 -19.10 -6.75 -10.45
CA ALA A 33 -19.12 -8.21 -10.59
C ALA A 33 -18.07 -8.90 -9.70
N CYS A 34 -17.07 -8.17 -9.19
CA CYS A 34 -16.02 -8.71 -8.34
C CYS A 34 -16.37 -8.70 -6.84
N LYS A 35 -17.43 -7.99 -6.41
CA LYS A 35 -17.75 -7.80 -4.97
C LYS A 35 -17.84 -9.08 -4.14
N ALA A 36 -18.29 -10.18 -4.74
CA ALA A 36 -18.44 -11.47 -4.04
C ALA A 36 -17.30 -12.45 -4.36
N SER A 37 -16.36 -12.08 -5.22
CA SER A 37 -15.26 -12.97 -5.62
C SER A 37 -14.09 -12.83 -4.65
N PRO A 38 -13.63 -13.92 -4.00
CA PRO A 38 -12.44 -13.87 -3.16
C PRO A 38 -11.19 -13.54 -3.98
N ALA A 39 -11.15 -13.89 -5.26
CA ALA A 39 -10.04 -13.56 -6.17
C ALA A 39 -9.97 -12.07 -6.53
N SER A 40 -10.89 -11.24 -6.03
CA SER A 40 -10.85 -9.78 -6.18
C SER A 40 -9.93 -9.07 -5.19
N PHE A 41 -9.33 -9.84 -4.28
CA PHE A 41 -8.34 -9.42 -3.29
C PHE A 41 -7.27 -10.53 -3.10
N PRO A 42 -5.98 -10.16 -2.94
CA PRO A 42 -5.42 -8.83 -3.14
C PRO A 42 -5.48 -8.38 -4.61
N LEU A 43 -5.30 -7.08 -4.82
CA LEU A 43 -4.93 -6.56 -6.13
C LEU A 43 -3.42 -6.74 -6.32
N HIS A 44 -2.99 -7.12 -7.52
CA HIS A 44 -1.61 -7.50 -7.82
C HIS A 44 -0.83 -6.33 -8.43
N PHE A 45 0.37 -6.07 -7.94
CA PHE A 45 1.24 -5.04 -8.52
C PHE A 45 1.87 -5.52 -9.82
N SER A 46 1.97 -4.62 -10.80
CA SER A 46 2.75 -4.80 -12.03
C SER A 46 3.44 -3.50 -12.39
N ASP A 47 4.66 -3.61 -12.91
CA ASP A 47 5.47 -2.47 -13.38
C ASP A 47 5.61 -1.37 -12.30
N ALA A 48 5.70 -1.78 -11.03
CA ALA A 48 5.69 -0.87 -9.90
C ALA A 48 7.07 -0.21 -9.69
N GLU A 49 7.08 1.12 -9.70
CA GLU A 49 8.21 1.92 -9.25
C GLU A 49 8.03 2.30 -7.79
N LEU A 50 9.06 2.05 -6.98
CA LEU A 50 9.01 2.25 -5.55
C LEU A 50 9.85 3.45 -5.10
N LYS A 51 9.35 4.15 -4.09
CA LYS A 51 10.08 5.16 -3.34
C LYS A 51 10.03 4.83 -1.86
N GLN A 52 11.16 4.93 -1.18
CA GLN A 52 11.24 4.80 0.27
C GLN A 52 11.39 6.17 0.92
N GLU A 53 10.60 6.44 1.94
CA GLU A 53 10.62 7.70 2.70
C GLU A 53 10.50 7.42 4.19
N GLU A 54 11.56 7.69 4.93
CA GLU A 54 11.59 7.48 6.38
C GLU A 54 10.55 8.33 7.10
N THR A 55 9.89 7.71 8.08
CA THR A 55 8.89 8.35 8.92
C THR A 55 9.11 7.96 10.37
N GLU A 56 8.58 8.75 11.31
CA GLU A 56 8.63 8.42 12.72
C GLU A 56 8.08 7.00 12.96
N PHE A 57 8.86 6.20 13.69
CA PHE A 57 8.53 4.81 14.00
C PHE A 57 7.25 4.73 14.84
N GLN A 58 6.26 3.97 14.36
CA GLN A 58 4.93 3.90 14.97
C GLN A 58 4.59 2.48 15.45
N ALA A 59 5.28 2.02 16.49
CA ALA A 59 5.13 0.67 17.03
C ALA A 59 3.68 0.36 17.45
N ASP A 60 3.03 1.27 18.16
CA ASP A 60 1.66 1.07 18.65
C ASP A 60 0.64 1.00 17.51
N PHE A 61 0.84 1.82 16.46
CA PHE A 61 0.02 1.72 15.25
C PHE A 61 0.16 0.34 14.61
N LEU A 62 1.39 -0.16 14.47
CA LEU A 62 1.64 -1.48 13.89
C LEU A 62 0.97 -2.58 14.72
N ARG A 63 1.16 -2.58 16.05
CA ARG A 63 0.50 -3.54 16.95
C ARG A 63 -1.02 -3.52 16.81
N ASN A 64 -1.61 -2.34 16.65
CA ASN A 64 -3.06 -2.18 16.52
C ASN A 64 -3.61 -2.55 15.14
N ILE A 65 -2.85 -2.33 14.05
CA ILE A 65 -3.29 -2.63 12.68
C ILE A 65 -3.02 -4.09 12.29
N LEU A 66 -2.00 -4.71 12.87
CA LEU A 66 -1.56 -6.07 12.56
C LEU A 66 -2.68 -7.11 12.60
N PRO A 67 -3.59 -7.13 13.60
CA PRO A 67 -4.72 -8.05 13.59
C PRO A 67 -5.61 -7.93 12.35
N ARG A 68 -5.69 -6.75 11.74
CA ARG A 68 -6.50 -6.47 10.54
C ARG A 68 -5.78 -6.73 9.23
N ILE A 69 -4.46 -6.87 9.24
CA ILE A 69 -3.66 -7.18 8.06
C ILE A 69 -3.96 -8.61 7.62
N ASP A 70 -4.34 -8.77 6.37
CA ASP A 70 -4.34 -10.06 5.69
C ASP A 70 -2.88 -10.41 5.34
N TRP A 71 -2.33 -11.39 6.05
CA TRP A 71 -0.91 -11.70 5.97
C TRP A 71 -0.55 -12.42 4.67
N ASP A 72 -1.43 -13.29 4.18
CA ASP A 72 -1.19 -14.03 2.94
C ASP A 72 -1.16 -13.05 1.76
N ALA A 73 -2.09 -12.10 1.73
CA ALA A 73 -2.09 -11.00 0.76
C ALA A 73 -0.83 -10.11 0.87
N LEU A 74 -0.34 -9.89 2.09
CA LEU A 74 0.88 -9.11 2.30
C LEU A 74 2.12 -9.84 1.77
N VAL A 75 2.22 -11.15 1.97
CA VAL A 75 3.31 -11.99 1.45
C VAL A 75 3.32 -11.99 -0.08
N VAL A 76 2.15 -12.09 -0.71
CA VAL A 76 2.01 -11.96 -2.17
C VAL A 76 2.51 -10.59 -2.64
N THR A 77 2.02 -9.52 -2.02
CA THR A 77 2.42 -8.13 -2.34
C THR A 77 3.93 -7.93 -2.18
N ALA A 78 4.52 -8.47 -1.10
CA ALA A 78 5.96 -8.40 -0.87
C ALA A 78 6.75 -9.09 -2.00
N GLY A 79 6.34 -10.30 -2.39
CA GLY A 79 6.97 -11.05 -3.47
C GLY A 79 6.91 -10.31 -4.82
N GLU A 80 5.76 -9.74 -5.18
CA GLU A 80 5.58 -8.97 -6.42
C GLU A 80 6.45 -7.72 -6.48
N LEU A 81 6.69 -7.11 -5.32
CA LEU A 81 7.52 -5.91 -5.20
C LEU A 81 9.00 -6.21 -4.93
N GLY A 82 9.40 -7.49 -4.94
CA GLY A 82 10.80 -7.92 -4.77
C GLY A 82 11.31 -7.96 -3.34
N PHE A 83 10.42 -7.95 -2.33
CA PHE A 83 10.77 -8.08 -0.93
C PHE A 83 10.65 -9.53 -0.45
N THR A 84 11.73 -10.08 0.10
CA THR A 84 11.76 -11.44 0.65
C THR A 84 11.90 -11.47 2.18
N SER A 85 11.97 -10.31 2.83
CA SER A 85 12.17 -10.19 4.28
C SER A 85 10.89 -10.38 5.09
N ILE A 86 9.72 -10.33 4.46
CA ILE A 86 8.45 -10.60 5.13
C ILE A 86 8.32 -12.10 5.37
N ALA A 87 8.26 -12.49 6.65
CA ALA A 87 8.11 -13.89 7.02
C ALA A 87 6.83 -14.49 6.44
N SER A 88 6.90 -15.78 6.09
CA SER A 88 5.78 -16.51 5.49
C SER A 88 4.56 -16.60 6.40
N SER A 89 4.75 -16.67 7.72
CA SER A 89 3.67 -16.79 8.70
C SER A 89 3.45 -15.48 9.47
N LYS A 90 2.17 -15.17 9.73
CA LYS A 90 1.79 -14.04 10.57
C LYS A 90 2.36 -14.24 11.98
N PRO A 91 3.01 -13.23 12.58
CA PRO A 91 3.42 -13.27 13.96
C PRO A 91 2.21 -13.47 14.89
N GLU A 92 2.36 -14.28 15.95
CA GLU A 92 1.33 -14.41 16.98
C GLU A 92 1.13 -13.10 17.75
N ASP A 93 -0.11 -12.84 18.18
CA ASP A 93 -0.47 -11.60 18.86
C ASP A 93 0.35 -11.39 20.13
N GLY A 94 0.97 -10.21 20.26
CA GLY A 94 1.68 -9.77 21.46
C GLY A 94 3.17 -10.12 21.56
N ALA A 95 3.75 -10.87 20.61
CA ALA A 95 5.14 -11.35 20.70
C ALA A 95 6.05 -10.86 19.54
N LEU A 96 5.74 -9.73 18.93
CA LEU A 96 6.62 -9.15 17.92
C LEU A 96 7.81 -8.43 18.57
N ALA A 97 9.01 -8.98 18.37
CA ALA A 97 10.26 -8.31 18.68
C ALA A 97 10.34 -6.95 17.96
N ASP A 98 10.95 -5.95 18.59
CA ASP A 98 11.04 -4.59 18.04
C ASP A 98 11.70 -4.56 16.65
N GLU A 99 12.69 -5.42 16.42
CA GLU A 99 13.35 -5.58 15.10
C GLU A 99 12.34 -5.90 13.99
N ARG A 100 11.39 -6.80 14.25
CA ARG A 100 10.34 -7.17 13.28
C ARG A 100 9.32 -6.05 13.08
N LEU A 101 9.05 -5.25 14.11
CA LEU A 101 8.22 -4.06 13.98
C LEU A 101 8.90 -3.00 13.11
N HIS A 102 10.22 -2.84 13.21
CA HIS A 102 10.97 -1.93 12.34
C HIS A 102 10.94 -2.37 10.87
N GLU A 103 11.09 -3.66 10.59
CA GLU A 103 10.93 -4.21 9.23
C GLU A 103 9.53 -3.94 8.67
N LEU A 104 8.50 -4.20 9.48
CA LEU A 104 7.11 -3.95 9.10
C LEU A 104 6.83 -2.46 8.92
N HIS A 105 7.38 -1.59 9.76
CA HIS A 105 7.28 -0.13 9.61
C HIS A 105 7.85 0.31 8.27
N ARG A 106 9.08 -0.12 7.97
CA ARG A 106 9.78 0.21 6.73
C ARG A 106 9.01 -0.26 5.50
N PHE A 107 8.46 -1.46 5.54
CA PHE A 107 7.71 -2.01 4.42
C PHE A 107 6.32 -1.38 4.28
N LEU A 108 5.53 -1.35 5.35
CA LEU A 108 4.13 -0.94 5.30
C LEU A 108 3.95 0.58 5.22
N LEU A 109 4.82 1.34 5.90
CA LEU A 109 4.60 2.77 6.15
C LEU A 109 5.57 3.70 5.43
N GLU A 110 6.79 3.23 5.16
CA GLU A 110 7.85 4.01 4.50
C GLU A 110 8.06 3.62 3.04
N THR A 111 7.55 2.47 2.60
CA THR A 111 7.60 2.07 1.20
C THR A 111 6.34 2.53 0.48
N HIS A 112 6.55 3.24 -0.62
CA HIS A 112 5.50 3.81 -1.43
C HIS A 112 5.62 3.37 -2.88
N VAL A 113 4.48 3.17 -3.55
CA VAL A 113 4.44 3.02 -5.01
C VAL A 113 4.21 4.39 -5.64
N VAL A 114 5.07 4.78 -6.58
CA VAL A 114 5.01 6.08 -7.27
C VAL A 114 4.42 5.96 -8.68
N GLU A 115 4.76 4.91 -9.40
CA GLU A 115 4.20 4.58 -10.72
C GLU A 115 3.93 3.07 -10.78
N GLY A 116 3.02 2.65 -11.67
CA GLY A 116 2.72 1.24 -11.92
C GLY A 116 1.24 0.97 -12.05
N LYS A 117 0.81 -0.26 -11.80
CA LYS A 117 -0.60 -0.65 -11.83
C LYS A 117 -0.94 -1.71 -10.80
N LEU A 118 -2.20 -1.71 -10.39
CA LEU A 118 -2.85 -2.78 -9.62
C LEU A 118 -3.76 -3.57 -10.55
N VAL A 119 -3.61 -4.89 -10.61
CA VAL A 119 -4.37 -5.78 -11.49
C VAL A 119 -5.28 -6.68 -10.66
N CYS A 120 -6.56 -6.73 -11.00
CA CYS A 120 -7.51 -7.62 -10.33
C CYS A 120 -7.27 -9.08 -10.72
N GLY A 121 -7.03 -9.96 -9.75
CA GLY A 121 -6.89 -11.40 -9.98
C GLY A 121 -8.15 -12.11 -10.51
N ASN A 122 -9.33 -11.50 -10.33
CA ASN A 122 -10.60 -12.06 -10.80
C ASN A 122 -10.97 -11.63 -12.24
N CYS A 123 -10.95 -10.32 -12.54
CA CYS A 123 -11.44 -9.78 -13.81
C CYS A 123 -10.34 -9.21 -14.72
N GLY A 124 -9.09 -9.14 -14.26
CA GLY A 124 -7.97 -8.59 -15.01
C GLY A 124 -8.01 -7.07 -15.21
N HIS A 125 -8.95 -6.35 -14.59
CA HIS A 125 -9.00 -4.89 -14.70
C HIS A 125 -7.75 -4.26 -14.06
N GLU A 126 -7.18 -3.28 -14.74
CA GLU A 126 -5.96 -2.59 -14.33
C GLU A 126 -6.27 -1.18 -13.80
N TYR A 127 -5.88 -0.91 -12.56
CA TYR A 127 -5.92 0.41 -11.94
C TYR A 127 -4.55 1.05 -12.03
N GLN A 128 -4.43 2.11 -12.82
CA GLN A 128 -3.16 2.83 -13.01
C GLN A 128 -2.79 3.62 -11.75
N ILE A 129 -1.53 3.53 -11.34
CA ILE A 129 -0.94 4.36 -10.28
C ILE A 129 -0.06 5.39 -10.97
N LYS A 130 -0.34 6.68 -10.73
CA LYS A 130 0.46 7.80 -11.24
C LYS A 130 0.71 8.80 -10.14
N GLU A 131 1.94 9.27 -10.00
CA GLU A 131 2.36 10.16 -8.91
C GLU A 131 1.95 9.64 -7.52
N GLY A 132 1.93 8.30 -7.41
CA GLY A 132 1.53 7.54 -6.24
C GLY A 132 0.05 7.60 -5.88
N ILE A 133 -0.83 7.98 -6.82
CA ILE A 133 -2.28 7.97 -6.66
C ILE A 133 -2.87 6.86 -7.53
N PRO A 134 -3.50 5.81 -6.94
CA PRO A 134 -4.19 4.79 -7.71
C PRO A 134 -5.53 5.34 -8.25
N ASN A 135 -5.78 5.13 -9.55
CA ASN A 135 -7.02 5.53 -10.20
C ASN A 135 -8.05 4.38 -10.21
N PHE A 136 -9.07 4.51 -9.36
CA PHE A 136 -10.20 3.57 -9.25
C PHE A 136 -11.46 4.00 -10.03
N LEU A 137 -11.35 4.97 -10.93
CA LEU A 137 -12.48 5.37 -11.78
C LEU A 137 -12.80 4.25 -12.78
N LEU A 138 -14.07 3.86 -12.81
CA LEU A 138 -14.58 2.83 -13.70
C LEU A 138 -15.45 3.43 -14.81
N PRO A 139 -15.39 2.87 -16.03
CA PRO A 139 -16.42 3.06 -17.03
C PRO A 139 -17.81 2.71 -16.48
N SER A 140 -18.85 3.41 -16.95
CA SER A 140 -20.23 3.24 -16.48
C SER A 140 -20.78 1.82 -16.56
N HIS A 141 -20.28 0.99 -17.49
CA HIS A 141 -20.73 -0.39 -17.68
C HIS A 141 -20.09 -1.39 -16.69
N LEU A 142 -19.16 -0.98 -15.83
CA LEU A 142 -18.48 -1.84 -14.84
C LEU A 142 -18.99 -1.62 -13.40
N VAL A 143 -19.99 -0.75 -13.19
CA VAL A 143 -20.50 -0.29 -11.88
C VAL A 143 -21.90 -0.83 -11.55
#